data_AF-A0A3B9X6L6-F1
#
_entry.id   AF-A0A3B9X6L6-F1
#
_cell.length_a   1.000
_cell.length_b   1.000
_cell.length_c   1.000
_cell.angle_alpha   90.00
_cell.angle_beta   90.00
_cell.angle_gamma   90.00
#
_symmetry.space_group_name_H-M   'P 1'
#
loop_
_entity.id
_entity.type
_entity.pdbx_description
1 polymer ?
#
loop_
_entity_poly.entity_id
_entity_poly.type
_entity_poly.pdbx_seq_one_letter_code
_entity_poly.pdbx_strand_id
1 'polypeptide(L)'
;MTNPCWLPIKPRFLASVLEKALGLARLAYIYEERPPNCSAHEFLDHSLNALGITLQIENGEQLLEIPKTGPVLIVANHPLGGLEGVAIAKVIAQYRPDLRVLTNQLLRRIPELSEMFIGVDVLSSTDASGNVGGIKQVHQHLKSDGAMLIFPAGMVSAYEHKHRRVQDRPWSRLVGQLIKRHECPCVPVYVGGRNSNYFYTAGRIHPRLRT
;
A
#
# COMPACT_ATOMS: atom_id res chain seq x y z
N MET A 1 -19.22 1.25 13.51
CA MET A 1 -18.41 2.00 12.53
C MET A 1 -18.95 1.71 11.14
N THR A 2 -19.02 2.70 10.25
CA THR A 2 -19.49 2.49 8.88
C THR A 2 -18.38 1.82 8.07
N ASN A 3 -18.73 0.78 7.30
CA ASN A 3 -17.81 0.07 6.42
C ASN A 3 -17.11 1.06 5.44
N PRO A 4 -15.77 1.06 5.39
CA PRO A 4 -14.99 2.08 4.69
C PRO A 4 -15.08 1.98 3.16
N CYS A 5 -15.61 0.87 2.64
CA CYS A 5 -15.77 0.65 1.20
C CYS A 5 -17.07 1.26 0.64
N TRP A 6 -18.03 1.65 1.49
CA TRP A 6 -19.27 2.29 1.03
C TRP A 6 -19.07 3.76 0.69
N LEU A 7 -19.55 4.19 -0.48
CA LEU A 7 -19.43 5.57 -0.92
C LEU A 7 -20.44 6.45 -0.17
N PRO A 8 -20.03 7.63 0.34
CA PRO A 8 -20.93 8.57 1.00
C PRO A 8 -21.69 9.45 -0.02
N ILE A 9 -22.22 8.86 -1.10
CA ILE A 9 -22.88 9.57 -2.20
C ILE A 9 -24.42 9.42 -2.10
N LYS A 10 -25.15 10.51 -2.36
CA LYS A 10 -26.60 10.52 -2.59
C LYS A 10 -26.88 10.91 -4.05
N PRO A 11 -27.87 10.32 -4.73
CA PRO A 11 -28.80 9.28 -4.27
C PRO A 11 -28.17 7.87 -4.20
N ARG A 12 -28.66 7.01 -3.28
CA ARG A 12 -28.07 5.67 -3.01
C ARG A 12 -28.07 4.72 -4.21
N PHE A 13 -29.02 4.84 -5.14
CA PHE A 13 -29.03 4.00 -6.34
C PHE A 13 -27.80 4.26 -7.21
N LEU A 14 -27.38 5.53 -7.35
CA LEU A 14 -26.18 5.91 -8.10
C LEU A 14 -24.92 5.41 -7.40
N ALA A 15 -24.87 5.51 -6.07
CA ALA A 15 -23.79 4.96 -5.26
C ALA A 15 -23.65 3.44 -5.48
N SER A 16 -24.76 2.69 -5.45
CA SER A 16 -24.74 1.23 -5.63
C SER A 16 -24.24 0.80 -7.01
N VAL A 17 -24.63 1.53 -8.07
CA VAL A 17 -24.12 1.28 -9.43
C VAL A 17 -22.61 1.51 -9.48
N LEU A 18 -22.11 2.62 -8.93
CA LEU A 18 -20.68 2.94 -8.89
C LEU A 18 -19.89 1.94 -8.02
N GLU A 19 -20.41 1.56 -6.86
CA GLU A 19 -19.80 0.60 -5.95
C GLU A 19 -19.64 -0.78 -6.61
N LYS A 20 -20.63 -1.22 -7.39
CA LYS A 20 -20.52 -2.45 -8.19
C LYS A 20 -19.51 -2.31 -9.33
N ALA A 21 -19.56 -1.21 -10.08
CA ALA A 21 -18.68 -0.96 -11.22
C ALA A 21 -17.19 -0.85 -10.82
N LEU A 22 -16.93 -0.30 -9.63
CA LEU A 22 -15.58 -0.13 -9.07
C LEU A 22 -15.12 -1.34 -8.23
N GLY A 23 -15.96 -2.36 -8.06
CA GLY A 23 -15.67 -3.51 -7.20
C GLY A 23 -15.71 -3.24 -5.69
N LEU A 24 -16.06 -2.02 -5.26
CA LEU A 24 -16.17 -1.63 -3.85
C LEU A 24 -17.24 -2.44 -3.11
N ALA A 25 -18.33 -2.83 -3.79
CA ALA A 25 -19.36 -3.68 -3.19
C ALA A 25 -18.80 -5.06 -2.76
N ARG A 26 -17.90 -5.65 -3.56
CA ARG A 26 -17.23 -6.90 -3.21
C ARG A 26 -16.28 -6.71 -2.04
N LEU A 27 -15.49 -5.63 -2.05
CA LEU A 27 -14.58 -5.29 -0.94
C LEU A 27 -15.35 -5.02 0.36
N ALA A 28 -16.52 -4.38 0.26
CA ALA A 28 -17.39 -4.11 1.40
C ALA A 28 -17.89 -5.40 2.04
N TYR A 29 -18.34 -6.37 1.24
CA TYR A 29 -18.77 -7.67 1.73
C TYR A 29 -17.63 -8.43 2.41
N ILE A 30 -16.44 -8.48 1.76
CA ILE A 30 -15.24 -9.10 2.35
C ILE A 30 -14.88 -8.42 3.69
N TYR A 31 -14.98 -7.09 3.77
CA TYR A 31 -14.70 -6.34 4.98
C TYR A 31 -15.71 -6.67 6.11
N GLU A 32 -16.97 -6.91 5.78
CA GLU A 32 -18.01 -7.28 6.75
C GLU A 32 -17.81 -8.69 7.32
N GLU A 33 -17.23 -9.61 6.55
CA GLU A 33 -16.91 -10.97 6.97
C GLU A 33 -15.60 -11.09 7.77
N ARG A 34 -14.87 -9.99 7.99
CA ARG A 34 -13.60 -10.04 8.74
C ARG A 34 -13.83 -10.48 10.20
N PRO A 35 -12.84 -11.14 10.83
CA PRO A 35 -12.95 -11.50 12.23
C PRO A 35 -13.17 -10.26 13.13
N PRO A 36 -14.06 -10.33 14.13
CA PRO A 36 -14.32 -9.20 15.01
C PRO A 36 -13.07 -8.86 15.83
N ASN A 37 -12.76 -7.57 15.95
CA ASN A 37 -11.57 -7.07 16.65
C ASN A 37 -10.25 -7.67 16.15
N CYS A 38 -10.18 -8.06 14.87
CA CYS A 38 -8.94 -8.57 14.28
C CYS A 38 -7.80 -7.55 14.35
N SER A 39 -6.60 -8.06 14.62
CA SER A 39 -5.35 -7.33 14.50
C SER A 39 -5.07 -6.97 13.03
N ALA A 40 -4.15 -6.04 12.81
CA ALA A 40 -3.68 -5.70 11.46
C ALA A 40 -3.22 -6.96 10.69
N HIS A 41 -2.45 -7.85 11.34
CA HIS A 41 -1.95 -9.08 10.72
C HIS A 41 -3.09 -10.03 10.31
N GLU A 42 -4.06 -10.26 11.20
CA GLU A 42 -5.24 -11.08 10.87
C GLU A 42 -6.07 -10.46 9.74
N PHE A 43 -6.16 -9.13 9.70
CA PHE A 43 -6.85 -8.43 8.62
C PHE A 43 -6.14 -8.55 7.27
N LEU A 44 -4.79 -8.49 7.24
CA LEU A 44 -4.02 -8.75 6.02
C LEU A 44 -4.29 -10.17 5.50
N ASP A 45 -4.28 -11.16 6.40
CA ASP A 45 -4.49 -12.57 6.09
C ASP A 45 -5.90 -12.81 5.54
N HIS A 46 -6.92 -12.30 6.25
CA HIS A 46 -8.31 -12.34 5.81
C HIS A 46 -8.49 -11.73 4.42
N SER A 47 -7.93 -10.53 4.21
CA SER A 47 -8.07 -9.79 2.96
C SER A 47 -7.49 -10.56 1.77
N LEU A 48 -6.30 -11.12 1.90
CA LEU A 48 -5.65 -11.89 0.82
C LEU A 48 -6.38 -13.20 0.53
N ASN A 49 -6.81 -13.91 1.57
CA ASN A 49 -7.55 -15.17 1.43
C ASN A 49 -8.92 -14.95 0.76
N ALA A 50 -9.69 -13.95 1.21
CA ALA A 50 -11.01 -13.65 0.67
C ALA A 50 -10.96 -13.12 -0.79
N LEU A 51 -9.86 -12.49 -1.16
CA LEU A 51 -9.59 -12.09 -2.55
C LEU A 51 -9.07 -13.24 -3.42
N GLY A 52 -8.76 -14.40 -2.85
CA GLY A 52 -8.25 -15.58 -3.57
C GLY A 52 -6.82 -15.38 -4.08
N ILE A 53 -5.98 -14.70 -3.30
CA ILE A 53 -4.62 -14.33 -3.71
C ILE A 53 -3.64 -15.40 -3.30
N THR A 54 -2.86 -15.90 -4.26
CA THR A 54 -1.73 -16.79 -4.02
C THR A 54 -0.42 -16.01 -4.15
N LEU A 55 0.41 -16.05 -3.11
CA LEU A 55 1.73 -15.42 -3.13
C LEU A 55 2.78 -16.44 -3.58
N GLN A 56 3.54 -16.11 -4.60
CA GLN A 56 4.73 -16.84 -5.02
C GLN A 56 5.94 -15.97 -4.69
N ILE A 57 6.80 -16.46 -3.81
CA ILE A 57 8.00 -15.75 -3.38
C ILE A 57 9.19 -16.41 -4.06
N GLU A 58 9.77 -15.71 -5.02
CA GLU A 58 11.05 -16.08 -5.61
C GLU A 58 12.19 -15.69 -4.65
N ASN A 59 13.20 -16.54 -4.54
CA ASN A 59 14.36 -16.34 -3.65
C ASN A 59 13.96 -16.09 -2.18
N GLY A 60 13.00 -16.86 -1.67
CA GLY A 60 12.44 -16.68 -0.33
C GLY A 60 13.46 -16.78 0.81
N GLU A 61 14.60 -17.43 0.59
CA GLU A 61 15.73 -17.46 1.52
C GLU A 61 16.27 -16.06 1.83
N GLN A 62 16.17 -15.10 0.90
CA GLN A 62 16.61 -13.71 1.10
C GLN A 62 15.78 -12.98 2.15
N LEU A 63 14.58 -13.47 2.49
CA LEU A 63 13.78 -12.91 3.59
C LEU A 63 14.50 -13.04 4.94
N LEU A 64 15.38 -14.04 5.09
CA LEU A 64 16.20 -14.22 6.30
C LEU A 64 17.28 -13.15 6.45
N GLU A 65 17.62 -12.43 5.37
CA GLU A 65 18.60 -11.35 5.36
C GLU A 65 18.00 -10.00 5.82
N ILE A 66 16.68 -9.92 5.98
CA ILE A 66 16.02 -8.72 6.52
C ILE A 66 16.57 -8.48 7.94
N PRO A 67 17.18 -7.31 8.22
CA PRO A 67 17.67 -6.97 9.55
C PRO A 67 16.56 -7.10 10.59
N LYS A 68 16.76 -7.98 11.57
CA LYS A 68 15.77 -8.27 12.63
C LYS A 68 15.62 -7.13 13.64
N THR A 69 16.66 -6.32 13.78
CA THR A 69 16.72 -5.16 14.68
C THR A 69 17.38 -3.99 13.95
N GLY A 70 17.26 -2.80 14.53
CA GLY A 70 17.71 -1.56 13.89
C GLY A 70 16.76 -1.08 12.81
N PRO A 71 16.90 0.18 12.38
CA PRO A 71 16.06 0.75 11.35
C PRO A 71 16.28 0.02 10.03
N VAL A 72 15.22 -0.20 9.27
CA VAL A 72 15.33 -0.77 7.92
C VAL A 72 14.29 -0.14 7.01
N LEU A 73 14.72 0.23 5.81
CA LEU A 73 13.84 0.66 4.73
C LEU A 73 13.62 -0.47 3.76
N ILE A 74 12.38 -0.90 3.61
CA ILE A 74 11.95 -1.81 2.56
C ILE A 74 11.41 -0.97 1.41
N VAL A 75 11.89 -1.19 0.20
CA VAL A 75 11.57 -0.35 -0.96
C VAL A 75 11.08 -1.21 -2.10
N ALA A 76 9.88 -0.91 -2.62
CA ALA A 76 9.25 -1.73 -3.65
C ALA A 76 8.70 -0.92 -4.82
N ASN A 77 8.64 -1.55 -6.00
CA ASN A 77 7.79 -1.07 -7.09
C ASN A 77 6.30 -1.30 -6.75
N HIS A 78 5.40 -0.60 -7.45
CA HIS A 78 3.97 -0.60 -7.11
C HIS A 78 3.02 -0.96 -8.27
N PRO A 79 3.15 -2.11 -8.95
CA PRO A 79 2.35 -2.44 -10.15
C PRO A 79 0.87 -2.77 -9.94
N LEU A 80 0.49 -3.24 -8.75
CA LEU A 80 -0.83 -3.80 -8.47
C LEU A 80 -1.71 -2.91 -7.56
N GLY A 81 -1.15 -1.89 -6.93
CA GLY A 81 -1.88 -0.99 -6.04
C GLY A 81 -2.00 -1.55 -4.62
N GLY A 82 -3.11 -1.28 -3.94
CA GLY A 82 -3.28 -1.64 -2.52
C GLY A 82 -3.01 -3.13 -2.21
N LEU A 83 -3.26 -4.02 -3.16
CA LEU A 83 -3.07 -5.47 -3.01
C LEU A 83 -1.62 -5.85 -2.67
N GLU A 84 -0.62 -5.29 -3.36
CA GLU A 84 0.78 -5.67 -3.10
C GLU A 84 1.31 -5.05 -1.81
N GLY A 85 0.78 -3.89 -1.41
CA GLY A 85 1.05 -3.31 -0.09
C GLY A 85 0.63 -4.27 1.02
N VAL A 86 -0.56 -4.85 0.90
CA VAL A 86 -1.07 -5.87 1.83
C VAL A 86 -0.22 -7.16 1.77
N ALA A 87 0.14 -7.62 0.57
CA ALA A 87 0.94 -8.83 0.38
C ALA A 87 2.36 -8.72 0.96
N ILE A 88 3.08 -7.65 0.63
CA ILE A 88 4.43 -7.40 1.16
C ILE A 88 4.34 -7.22 2.68
N ALA A 89 3.35 -6.47 3.18
CA ALA A 89 3.17 -6.28 4.60
C ALA A 89 2.98 -7.62 5.33
N LYS A 90 2.13 -8.53 4.82
CA LYS A 90 1.93 -9.87 5.40
C LYS A 90 3.24 -10.67 5.47
N VAL A 91 4.06 -10.63 4.42
CA VAL A 91 5.30 -11.40 4.36
C VAL A 91 6.36 -10.81 5.29
N ILE A 92 6.63 -9.51 5.16
CA ILE A 92 7.70 -8.84 5.92
C ILE A 92 7.36 -8.77 7.41
N ALA A 93 6.08 -8.63 7.78
CA ALA A 93 5.61 -8.64 9.16
C ALA A 93 6.02 -9.89 9.95
N GLN A 94 6.22 -11.04 9.29
CA GLN A 94 6.67 -12.27 9.95
C GLN A 94 8.10 -12.17 10.47
N TYR A 95 8.92 -11.30 9.86
CA TYR A 95 10.31 -11.05 10.23
C TYR A 95 10.48 -9.75 11.01
N ARG A 96 9.60 -8.77 10.73
CA ARG A 96 9.55 -7.45 11.36
C ARG A 96 8.12 -7.10 11.76
N PRO A 97 7.64 -7.59 12.93
CA PRO A 97 6.28 -7.31 13.41
C PRO A 97 6.00 -5.82 13.63
N ASP A 98 7.05 -5.02 13.79
CA ASP A 98 7.03 -3.57 13.91
C ASP A 98 6.94 -2.85 12.55
N LEU A 99 6.78 -3.57 11.44
CA LEU A 99 6.67 -2.99 10.11
C LEU A 99 5.55 -1.96 10.05
N ARG A 100 5.88 -0.78 9.51
CA ARG A 100 4.89 0.17 9.03
C ARG A 100 4.97 0.33 7.53
N VAL A 101 3.90 0.82 6.91
CA VAL A 101 3.79 1.04 5.46
C VAL A 101 3.39 2.49 5.18
N LEU A 102 4.18 3.18 4.36
CA LEU A 102 3.83 4.53 3.90
C LEU A 102 2.87 4.41 2.73
N THR A 103 1.65 4.88 2.92
CA THR A 103 0.56 4.74 1.94
C THR A 103 -0.11 6.07 1.66
N ASN A 104 -0.91 6.11 0.59
CA ASN A 104 -1.90 7.15 0.41
C ASN A 104 -2.98 7.12 1.52
N GLN A 105 -3.76 8.19 1.64
CA GLN A 105 -4.81 8.30 2.67
C GLN A 105 -5.97 7.28 2.54
N LEU A 106 -6.08 6.53 1.43
CA LEU A 106 -7.22 5.64 1.20
C LEU A 106 -7.20 4.47 2.18
N LEU A 107 -6.07 3.78 2.31
CA LEU A 107 -5.95 2.63 3.22
C LEU A 107 -6.03 3.03 4.70
N ARG A 108 -5.70 4.29 5.04
CA ARG A 108 -5.90 4.83 6.40
C ARG A 108 -7.37 4.83 6.84
N ARG A 109 -8.32 4.78 5.90
CA ARG A 109 -9.76 4.70 6.23
C ARG A 109 -10.17 3.34 6.81
N ILE A 110 -9.32 2.33 6.67
CA ILE A 110 -9.53 0.99 7.20
C ILE A 110 -8.96 0.96 8.63
N PRO A 111 -9.82 0.94 9.67
CA PRO A 111 -9.37 1.03 11.07
C PRO A 111 -8.34 -0.04 11.46
N GLU A 112 -8.53 -1.26 10.96
CA GLU A 112 -7.68 -2.43 11.25
C GLU A 112 -6.25 -2.25 10.70
N LEU A 113 -6.05 -1.39 9.71
CA LEU A 113 -4.74 -1.07 9.15
C LEU A 113 -4.10 0.18 9.76
N SER A 114 -4.82 0.92 10.60
CA SER A 114 -4.41 2.28 11.01
C SER A 114 -3.10 2.34 11.81
N GLU A 115 -2.74 1.28 12.54
CA GLU A 115 -1.48 1.21 13.30
C GLU A 115 -0.27 0.88 12.42
N MET A 116 -0.49 0.07 11.38
CA MET A 116 0.55 -0.38 10.45
C MET A 116 0.74 0.60 9.29
N PHE A 117 -0.33 1.28 8.84
CA PHE A 117 -0.31 2.12 7.65
C PHE A 117 -0.27 3.62 8.00
N ILE A 118 0.85 4.26 7.67
CA ILE A 118 1.04 5.71 7.81
C ILE A 118 0.51 6.37 6.53
N GLY A 119 -0.63 7.06 6.65
CA GLY A 119 -1.23 7.80 5.55
C GLY A 119 -0.57 9.15 5.27
N VAL A 120 -0.17 9.37 4.02
CA VAL A 120 0.25 10.67 3.45
C VAL A 120 -0.56 10.96 2.19
N ASP A 121 -0.70 12.24 1.84
CA ASP A 121 -1.22 12.67 0.54
C ASP A 121 -0.09 12.75 -0.49
N VAL A 122 0.03 11.71 -1.31
CA VAL A 122 1.04 11.64 -2.38
C VAL A 122 0.58 12.35 -3.66
N LEU A 123 -0.69 12.75 -3.75
CA LEU A 123 -1.31 13.29 -4.96
C LEU A 123 -1.46 14.81 -4.94
N SER A 124 -1.40 15.47 -3.77
CA SER A 124 -1.40 16.93 -3.69
C SER A 124 0.01 17.50 -3.78
N SER A 125 0.28 18.24 -4.85
CA SER A 125 1.47 19.09 -4.98
C SER A 125 1.34 20.42 -4.23
N THR A 126 0.15 20.71 -3.68
CA THR A 126 -0.23 22.02 -3.12
C THR A 126 -0.22 22.09 -1.60
N ASP A 127 -0.32 20.97 -0.87
CA ASP A 127 -0.44 20.96 0.59
C ASP A 127 0.68 20.17 1.27
N ALA A 128 1.90 20.70 1.23
CA ALA A 128 3.02 20.18 2.00
C ALA A 128 2.73 20.11 3.51
N SER A 129 1.82 20.96 4.01
CA SER A 129 1.36 20.99 5.41
C SER A 129 0.59 19.73 5.83
N GLY A 130 -0.19 19.12 4.92
CA GLY A 130 -1.00 17.93 5.21
C GLY A 130 -0.15 16.67 5.43
N ASN A 131 1.07 16.64 4.89
CA ASN A 131 1.97 15.48 4.96
C ASN A 131 2.95 15.50 6.13
N VAL A 132 3.10 16.66 6.80
CA VAL A 132 4.08 16.83 7.89
C VAL A 132 3.88 15.77 8.98
N GLY A 133 2.63 15.48 9.34
CA GLY A 133 2.30 14.49 10.37
C GLY A 133 2.72 13.06 9.99
N GLY A 134 2.48 12.65 8.75
CA GLY A 134 2.87 11.31 8.27
C GLY A 134 4.38 11.16 8.15
N ILE A 135 5.06 12.16 7.59
CA ILE A 135 6.53 12.15 7.47
C ILE A 135 7.20 12.20 8.85
N LYS A 136 6.64 12.94 9.81
CA LYS A 136 7.11 12.93 11.21
C LYS A 136 7.01 11.54 11.83
N GLN A 137 5.92 10.82 11.60
CA GLN A 137 5.75 9.44 12.07
C GLN A 137 6.78 8.49 11.44
N VAL A 138 7.07 8.63 10.14
CA VAL A 138 8.13 7.85 9.47
C VAL A 138 9.49 8.10 10.14
N HIS A 139 9.85 9.36 10.38
CA HIS A 139 11.11 9.67 11.07
C HIS A 139 11.16 9.13 12.50
N GLN A 140 10.05 9.21 13.24
CA GLN A 140 9.98 8.68 14.60
C GLN A 140 10.12 7.17 14.62
N HIS A 141 9.43 6.48 13.71
CA HIS A 141 9.47 5.02 13.60
C HIS A 141 10.88 4.53 13.29
N LEU A 142 11.54 5.11 12.28
CA LEU A 142 12.93 4.77 11.93
C LEU A 142 13.91 5.11 13.07
N LYS A 143 13.72 6.22 13.79
CA LYS A 143 14.55 6.53 14.97
C LYS A 143 14.40 5.55 16.12
N SER A 144 13.28 4.84 16.18
CA SER A 144 12.99 3.81 17.17
C SER A 144 13.28 2.42 16.61
N ASP A 145 14.28 2.30 15.73
CA ASP A 145 14.72 1.07 15.10
C ASP A 145 13.66 0.36 14.25
N GLY A 146 12.63 1.09 13.81
CA GLY A 146 11.47 0.53 13.12
C GLY A 146 11.70 0.10 11.67
N ALA A 147 10.94 -0.89 11.20
CA ALA A 147 10.89 -1.30 9.80
C ALA A 147 9.87 -0.49 9.00
N MET A 148 10.26 -0.02 7.81
CA MET A 148 9.44 0.91 7.02
C MET A 148 9.39 0.51 5.55
N LEU A 149 8.22 0.07 5.06
CA LEU A 149 7.92 -0.12 3.63
C LEU A 149 7.52 1.19 2.94
N ILE A 150 8.19 1.53 1.83
CA ILE A 150 7.88 2.71 1.00
C ILE A 150 7.82 2.31 -0.48
N PHE A 151 6.77 2.76 -1.15
CA PHE A 151 6.63 2.75 -2.61
C PHE A 151 7.08 4.10 -3.19
N PRO A 152 8.31 4.25 -3.70
CA PRO A 152 8.91 5.59 -3.90
C PRO A 152 8.29 6.36 -5.06
N ALA A 153 7.62 5.67 -5.98
CA ALA A 153 6.88 6.29 -7.07
C ALA A 153 5.64 7.06 -6.58
N GLY A 154 5.15 6.75 -5.37
CA GLY A 154 3.98 7.39 -4.74
C GLY A 154 2.63 7.10 -5.41
N MET A 155 2.64 6.36 -6.52
CA MET A 155 1.49 5.97 -7.32
C MET A 155 1.73 4.60 -7.93
N VAL A 156 0.65 3.91 -8.28
CA VAL A 156 0.69 2.63 -8.96
C VAL A 156 1.40 2.74 -10.31
N SER A 157 2.20 1.75 -10.67
CA SER A 157 2.88 1.66 -11.95
C SER A 157 1.88 1.82 -13.09
N ALA A 158 2.33 2.45 -14.17
CA ALA A 158 1.51 2.69 -15.35
C ALA A 158 2.15 2.08 -16.58
N TYR A 159 1.32 1.77 -17.57
CA TYR A 159 1.84 1.40 -18.88
C TYR A 159 2.57 2.60 -19.50
N GLU A 160 3.85 2.43 -19.79
CA GLU A 160 4.67 3.43 -20.47
C GLU A 160 4.81 3.02 -21.94
N HIS A 161 4.45 3.95 -22.84
CA HIS A 161 4.36 3.69 -24.28
C HIS A 161 5.71 3.60 -25.00
N LYS A 162 6.69 4.42 -24.63
CA LYS A 162 8.05 4.42 -25.21
C LYS A 162 8.78 3.10 -24.95
N HIS A 163 8.65 2.53 -23.75
CA HIS A 163 9.29 1.29 -23.33
C HIS A 163 8.37 0.07 -23.46
N ARG A 164 7.10 0.28 -23.85
CA ARG A 164 6.07 -0.75 -24.08
C ARG A 164 5.88 -1.71 -22.90
N ARG A 165 6.05 -1.21 -21.67
CA ARG A 165 5.99 -2.01 -20.44
C ARG A 165 5.32 -1.25 -19.30
N VAL A 166 4.81 -2.00 -18.32
CA VAL A 166 4.35 -1.42 -17.05
C VAL A 166 5.58 -1.11 -16.21
N GLN A 167 5.71 0.13 -15.75
CA GLN A 167 6.80 0.55 -14.88
C GLN A 167 6.37 1.69 -13.97
N ASP A 168 7.13 1.86 -12.90
CA ASP A 168 6.99 3.01 -12.02
C ASP A 168 7.35 4.32 -12.71
N ARG A 169 6.78 5.40 -12.18
CA ARG A 169 7.27 6.75 -12.43
C ARG A 169 8.65 6.94 -11.77
N PRO A 170 9.41 7.99 -12.13
CA PRO A 170 10.65 8.31 -11.43
C PRO A 170 10.45 8.32 -9.91
N TRP A 171 11.28 7.55 -9.22
CA TRP A 171 11.21 7.40 -7.77
C TRP A 171 11.58 8.70 -7.04
N SER A 172 10.85 9.00 -5.98
CA SER A 172 11.13 10.14 -5.11
C SER A 172 12.50 10.01 -4.42
N ARG A 173 13.16 11.15 -4.21
CA ARG A 173 14.41 11.23 -3.42
C ARG A 173 14.21 10.92 -1.93
N LEU A 174 12.96 10.84 -1.45
CA LEU A 174 12.62 10.60 -0.04
C LEU A 174 13.35 9.39 0.52
N VAL A 175 13.37 8.26 -0.20
CA VAL A 175 14.07 7.04 0.26
C VAL A 175 15.54 7.31 0.50
N GLY A 176 16.24 7.91 -0.46
CA GLY A 176 17.66 8.25 -0.31
C GLY A 176 17.92 9.23 0.84
N GLN A 177 17.01 10.18 1.06
CA GLN A 177 17.09 11.11 2.19
C GLN A 177 16.91 10.40 3.54
N LEU A 178 16.00 9.43 3.63
CA LEU A 178 15.76 8.65 4.85
C LEU A 178 16.93 7.70 5.14
N ILE A 179 17.44 6.99 4.13
CA ILE A 179 18.64 6.15 4.24
C ILE A 179 19.81 6.96 4.78
N LYS A 180 20.11 8.12 4.17
CA LYS A 180 21.22 8.98 4.60
C LYS A 180 21.03 9.54 6.02
N ARG A 181 19.79 9.86 6.40
CA ARG A 181 19.51 10.50 7.69
C ARG A 181 19.53 9.54 8.87
N HIS A 182 19.06 8.31 8.67
CA HIS A 182 18.94 7.31 9.74
C HIS A 182 19.97 6.19 9.61
N GLU A 183 20.88 6.28 8.64
CA GLU A 183 21.97 5.32 8.39
C GLU A 183 21.47 3.88 8.33
N CYS A 184 20.29 3.68 7.74
CA CYS A 184 19.59 2.41 7.76
C CYS A 184 19.82 1.59 6.48
N PRO A 185 19.93 0.25 6.57
CA PRO A 185 19.93 -0.63 5.42
C PRO A 185 18.66 -0.47 4.57
N CYS A 186 18.82 -0.69 3.27
CA CYS A 186 17.75 -0.69 2.29
C CYS A 186 17.57 -2.11 1.73
N VAL A 187 16.37 -2.67 1.88
CA VAL A 187 15.99 -3.97 1.33
C VAL A 187 15.08 -3.74 0.12
N PRO A 188 15.56 -3.96 -1.11
CA PRO A 188 14.73 -3.85 -2.30
C PRO A 188 13.81 -5.06 -2.42
N VAL A 189 12.56 -4.81 -2.80
CA VAL A 189 11.56 -5.85 -3.13
C VAL A 189 11.04 -5.56 -4.53
N TYR A 190 10.97 -6.60 -5.35
CA TYR A 190 10.34 -6.52 -6.65
C TYR A 190 9.02 -7.29 -6.64
N VAL A 191 7.95 -6.63 -7.08
CA VAL A 191 6.65 -7.25 -7.33
C VAL A 191 6.49 -7.46 -8.82
N GLY A 192 6.33 -8.73 -9.20
CA GLY A 192 5.93 -9.13 -10.55
C GLY A 192 4.40 -9.13 -10.72
N GLY A 193 3.94 -8.93 -11.96
CA GLY A 193 2.52 -9.04 -12.31
C GLY A 193 1.98 -7.84 -13.10
N ARG A 194 0.74 -7.96 -13.56
CA ARG A 194 -0.02 -6.83 -14.14
C ARG A 194 -1.49 -6.90 -13.74
N ASN A 195 -2.11 -5.73 -13.69
CA ASN A 195 -3.56 -5.63 -13.58
C ASN A 195 -4.24 -5.96 -14.93
N SER A 196 -5.58 -6.08 -14.92
CA SER A 196 -6.35 -6.31 -16.13
C SER A 196 -6.27 -5.13 -17.12
N ASN A 197 -6.55 -5.36 -18.41
CA ASN A 197 -6.57 -4.29 -19.41
C ASN A 197 -7.60 -3.18 -19.08
N TYR A 198 -8.68 -3.53 -18.38
CA TYR A 198 -9.69 -2.59 -17.90
C TYR A 198 -9.08 -1.57 -16.93
N PHE A 199 -8.26 -2.02 -15.96
CA PHE A 199 -7.59 -1.16 -15.01
C PHE A 199 -6.72 -0.09 -15.70
N TYR A 200 -5.91 -0.51 -16.68
CA TYR A 200 -5.08 0.42 -17.43
C TYR A 200 -5.89 1.39 -18.30
N THR A 201 -7.06 0.98 -18.77
CA THR A 201 -7.97 1.85 -19.54
C THR A 201 -8.66 2.87 -18.62
N ALA A 202 -9.13 2.45 -17.44
CA ALA A 202 -9.73 3.34 -16.44
C ALA A 202 -8.73 4.41 -15.94
N GLY A 203 -7.46 4.03 -15.77
CA GLY A 203 -6.40 4.97 -15.42
C GLY A 203 -6.14 6.08 -16.46
N ARG A 204 -6.54 5.89 -17.73
CA ARG A 204 -6.51 6.95 -18.75
C ARG A 204 -7.62 7.99 -18.56
N ILE A 205 -8.72 7.60 -17.92
CA ILE A 205 -9.86 8.49 -17.64
C ILE A 205 -9.53 9.36 -16.42
N HIS A 206 -9.04 8.75 -15.32
CA HIS A 206 -8.63 9.53 -14.15
C HIS A 206 -7.60 8.79 -13.27
N PRO A 207 -6.53 9.46 -12.76
CA PRO A 207 -5.47 8.83 -11.97
C PRO A 207 -5.91 8.14 -10.67
N ARG A 208 -7.04 8.55 -10.08
CA ARG A 208 -7.60 7.91 -8.86
C ARG A 208 -8.34 6.59 -9.14
N LEU A 209 -8.62 6.26 -10.40
CA LEU A 209 -9.27 5.00 -10.79
C LEU A 209 -8.27 3.83 -10.92
N ARG A 210 -6.98 4.12 -10.74
CA ARG A 210 -5.88 3.13 -10.74
C ARG A 210 -5.20 3.06 -9.37
N THR A 211 -5.98 3.16 -8.30
CA THR A 211 -5.49 3.22 -6.91
C THR A 211 -6.01 2.03 -6.12
#